data_AF-A0A410E0G4-F1
#
_entry.id   AF-A0A410E0G4-F1
#
_cell.length_a   1.000
_cell.length_b   1.000
_cell.length_c   1.000
_cell.angle_alpha   90.00
_cell.angle_beta   90.00
_cell.angle_gamma   90.00
#
_symmetry.space_group_name_H-M   'P 1'
#
loop_
_entity.id
_entity.type
_entity.pdbx_description
1 polymer ?
#
loop_
_entity_poly.entity_id
_entity_poly.type
_entity_poly.pdbx_seq_one_letter_code
_entity_poly.pdbx_strand_id
1 'polypeptide(L)' 'MYGITQCYIYNTIDSYNSETPDVTIEIKEIKQNGDYLTLNDTSGYNHIINLTRVFAVTYKSTQNSGY' A
#
# COMPACT_ATOMS: atom_id res chain seq x y z
N MET A 1 -12.85 -10.19 -10.83
CA MET A 1 -11.42 -10.38 -10.52
C MET A 1 -10.99 -9.15 -9.74
N TYR A 2 -10.53 -9.28 -8.49
CA TYR A 2 -10.03 -8.12 -7.74
C TYR A 2 -8.73 -7.66 -8.40
N GLY A 3 -8.66 -6.39 -8.82
CA GLY A 3 -7.46 -5.83 -9.44
C GLY A 3 -6.29 -5.88 -8.46
N ILE A 4 -5.14 -6.37 -8.91
CA ILE A 4 -3.92 -6.31 -8.11
C ILE A 4 -3.58 -4.83 -7.96
N THR A 5 -3.43 -4.42 -6.70
CA THR A 5 -3.08 -3.06 -6.33
C THR A 5 -1.66 -3.07 -5.82
N GLN A 6 -0.78 -2.25 -6.39
CA GLN A 6 0.56 -2.05 -5.84
C GLN A 6 0.47 -0.97 -4.78
N CYS A 7 0.85 -1.29 -3.55
CA CYS A 7 0.94 -0.36 -2.43
C CYS A 7 2.39 -0.01 -2.16
N TYR A 8 2.63 1.25 -1.80
CA TYR A 8 3.92 1.87 -1.57
C TYR A 8 3.87 2.59 -0.23
N ILE A 9 4.87 2.37 0.61
CA ILE A 9 4.98 3.00 1.94
C ILE A 9 6.27 3.83 1.95
N TYR A 10 6.12 5.08 2.37
CA TYR A 10 7.20 6.05 2.49
C TYR A 10 7.30 6.48 3.95
N ASN A 11 8.45 6.28 4.57
CA ASN A 11 8.71 6.65 5.95
C ASN A 11 9.19 8.10 6.08
N THR A 12 9.64 8.72 4.99
CA THR A 12 10.14 10.09 4.97
C THR A 12 9.57 10.89 3.79
N ILE A 13 9.59 12.23 3.92
CA ILE A 13 9.24 13.14 2.84
C ILE A 13 10.22 13.06 1.67
N ASP A 14 11.50 12.80 1.95
CA ASP A 14 12.53 12.68 0.91
C ASP A 14 12.24 11.47 0.03
N SER A 15 12.00 10.29 0.64
CA SER A 15 11.60 9.06 -0.07
C SER A 15 10.36 9.28 -0.94
N TYR A 16 9.38 10.05 -0.44
CA TYR A 16 8.17 10.37 -1.17
C TYR A 16 8.43 11.28 -2.37
N ASN A 17 9.19 12.37 -2.17
CA ASN A 17 9.51 13.34 -3.21
C ASN A 17 10.41 12.76 -4.31
N SER A 18 11.26 11.78 -4.00
CA SER A 18 12.07 11.06 -4.98
C SER A 18 11.37 9.84 -5.61
N GLU A 19 10.12 9.57 -5.24
CA GLU A 19 9.36 8.39 -5.67
C GLU A 19 10.07 7.04 -5.41
N THR A 20 10.87 6.97 -4.34
CA THR A 20 11.59 5.76 -3.92
C THR A 20 10.97 5.17 -2.65
N PRO A 21 9.96 4.31 -2.76
CA PRO A 21 9.27 3.76 -1.59
C PRO A 21 10.18 2.88 -0.74
N ASP A 22 10.03 2.98 0.58
CA ASP A 22 10.74 2.14 1.55
C ASP A 22 10.22 0.71 1.54
N VAL A 23 8.92 0.53 1.27
CA VAL A 23 8.27 -0.77 1.12
C VAL A 23 7.35 -0.75 -0.10
N THR A 24 7.42 -1.81 -0.89
CA THR A 24 6.54 -2.07 -2.03
C THR A 24 5.86 -3.41 -1.83
N ILE A 25 4.53 -3.44 -1.84
CA ILE A 25 3.73 -4.66 -1.59
C ILE A 25 2.55 -4.78 -2.54
N GLU A 26 2.34 -5.97 -3.10
CA GLU A 26 1.16 -6.29 -3.90
C GLU A 26 0.01 -6.70 -2.98
N ILE A 27 -1.13 -6.02 -3.11
CA ILE A 27 -2.27 -6.21 -2.24
C ILE A 27 -3.54 -6.51 -3.03
N LYS A 28 -4.42 -7.28 -2.40
CA LYS A 28 -5.80 -7.52 -2.85
C LYS A 28 -6.78 -6.57 -2.16
N GLU A 29 -6.47 -6.16 -0.93
CA GLU A 29 -7.34 -5.33 -0.12
C GLU A 29 -6.52 -4.41 0.80
N ILE A 30 -7.04 -3.21 1.03
CA ILE A 30 -6.52 -2.21 1.97
C ILE A 30 -7.64 -1.73 2.87
N LYS A 31 -7.40 -1.70 4.18
CA LYS A 31 -8.35 -1.20 5.19
C LYS A 31 -7.60 -0.32 6.18
N GLN A 32 -8.14 0.86 6.46
CA GLN A 32 -7.63 1.74 7.51
C GLN A 32 -8.57 1.71 8.72
N ASN A 33 -7.99 1.63 9.91
CA ASN A 33 -8.69 1.77 11.18
C ASN A 33 -7.85 2.64 12.14
N GLY A 34 -8.21 3.91 12.25
CA GLY A 34 -7.41 4.90 12.99
C GLY A 34 -5.99 5.00 12.44
N ASP A 35 -5.01 4.86 13.33
CA ASP A 35 -3.57 4.91 13.01
C ASP A 35 -3.02 3.57 12.49
N TYR A 36 -3.87 2.59 12.20
CA TYR A 36 -3.43 1.30 11.66
C TYR A 36 -3.95 1.08 10.24
N LEU A 37 -3.06 0.59 9.38
CA LEU A 37 -3.37 0.14 8.03
C LEU A 37 -3.22 -1.37 7.95
N THR A 38 -4.28 -2.06 7.55
CA THR A 38 -4.25 -3.49 7.25
C THR A 38 -4.20 -3.71 5.75
N LEU A 39 -3.18 -4.43 5.29
CA LEU A 39 -2.98 -4.81 3.89
C LEU A 39 -3.11 -6.32 3.77
N ASN A 40 -4.03 -6.80 2.93
CA ASN A 40 -4.07 -8.22 2.56
C ASN A 40 -3.28 -8.42 1.28
N ASP A 41 -2.21 -9.21 1.35
CA ASP A 41 -1.34 -9.42 0.20
C ASP A 41 -1.81 -10.55 -0.74
N THR A 42 -1.16 -10.66 -1.88
CA THR A 42 -1.49 -11.68 -2.89
C THR A 42 -1.20 -13.12 -2.41
N SER A 43 -0.34 -13.29 -1.41
CA SER A 43 0.03 -14.56 -0.77
C SER A 43 -0.91 -14.96 0.38
N GLY A 44 -1.82 -14.08 0.79
CA GLY A 44 -2.81 -14.32 1.84
C GLY A 44 -2.40 -13.85 3.23
N TYR A 45 -1.29 -13.13 3.39
CA TYR A 45 -0.92 -12.53 4.66
C TYR A 45 -1.65 -11.22 4.91
N ASN A 46 -1.89 -10.93 6.19
CA ASN A 46 -2.37 -9.63 6.66
C ASN A 46 -1.21 -8.87 7.31
N HIS A 47 -0.83 -7.75 6.71
CA HIS A 47 0.17 -6.84 7.26
C HIS A 47 -0.55 -5.76 8.06
N ILE A 48 -0.18 -5.56 9.32
CA ILE A 48 -0.76 -4.53 10.18
C ILE A 48 0.33 -3.48 10.43
N ILE A 49 0.17 -2.31 9.84
CA ILE A 49 1.16 -1.23 9.85
C ILE A 49 0.64 -0.12 10.75
N ASN A 50 1.45 0.31 11.72
CA ASN A 50 1.20 1.52 12.49
C ASN A 50 1.66 2.74 11.66
N LEU A 51 0.76 3.69 11.44
CA LEU A 51 0.95 4.88 10.60
C LEU A 51 1.63 6.05 11.32
N THR A 52 1.81 6.00 12.65
CA THR A 52 2.42 7.10 13.43
C THR A 52 3.85 7.46 12.97
N ARG A 53 4.56 6.53 12.30
CA ARG A 53 5.90 6.74 11.75
C ARG A 53 5.97 6.62 10.22
N VAL A 54 4.81 6.57 9.56
CA VAL A 54 4.72 6.53 8.11
C VAL A 54 4.40 7.93 7.62
N PHE A 55 5.22 8.45 6.71
CA PHE A 55 4.99 9.76 6.11
C PHE A 55 3.84 9.69 5.10
N ALA A 56 3.85 8.70 4.21
CA ALA A 56 2.82 8.52 3.21
C ALA A 56 2.62 7.04 2.85
N VAL A 57 1.39 6.71 2.47
CA VAL A 57 1.06 5.46 1.79
C VAL A 57 0.36 5.82 0.50
N THR A 58 0.83 5.27 -0.63
CA THR A 58 0.16 5.40 -1.92
C THR A 58 -0.15 4.03 -2.47
N TYR A 59 -1.18 3.92 -3.30
CA TYR A 59 -1.47 2.68 -3.99
C TYR A 59 -2.05 2.96 -5.37
N LYS A 60 -1.69 2.10 -6.33
CA LYS A 60 -2.24 2.13 -7.69
C LYS A 60 -3.01 0.85 -7.95
N SER A 61 -4.30 0.98 -8.25
CA SER A 61 -5.13 -0.14 -8.69
C SER A 61 -4.99 -0.30 -10.19
N THR A 62 -4.53 -1.47 -10.63
CA THR A 62 -4.59 -1.81 -12.06
C THR A 62 -5.99 -2.33 -12.34
N GLN A 63 -6.90 -1.42 -12.71
CA GLN A 63 -8.18 -1.82 -13.29
C GLN A 63 -7.86 -2.42 -14.66
N ASN A 64 -7.97 -3.74 -14.81
CA ASN A 64 -8.04 -4.34 -16.16
C ASN A 64 -9.39 -3.94 -16.75
N SER A 65 -9.46 -2.75 -17.35
CA SER A 65 -10.56 -2.34 -18.22
C SER A 65 -10.49 -3.18 -19.49
N GLY A 66 -11.01 -4.41 -19.42
CA GLY A 66 -11.31 -5.21 -20.60
C GLY A 66 -12.44 -4.52 -21.35
N TYR A 67 -12.09 -3.80 -22.42
CA TYR A 67 -12.98 -3.54 -23.55
C TYR A 67 -12.74 -4.60 -24.61
#